data_AF-W1XVK5-F1
#
_entry.id   AF-W1XVK5-F1
#
_cell.length_a   1.000
_cell.length_b   1.000
_cell.length_c   1.000
_cell.angle_alpha   90.00
_cell.angle_beta   90.00
_cell.angle_gamma   90.00
#
_symmetry.space_group_name_H-M   'P 1'
#
loop_
_entity.id
_entity.type
_entity.pdbx_description
1 polymer ?
#
loop_
_entity_poly.entity_id
_entity_poly.type
_entity_poly.pdbx_seq_one_letter_code
_entity_poly.pdbx_strand_id
1 'polypeptide(L)'
;VFNTPIRSMADVDTLDTFDPTKVDYIGKTIRLLTSGMLDVPLIGFCGAPFTIASYLSEGVPTKNYNKTRGMLIGAPNVWSALMTKLADMSIAYLSMQAKAGANALQIFDSWVG
;
A
#
# COMPACT_ATOMS: atom_id res chain seq x y z
N VAL A 1 0.49 14.39 7.48
CA VAL A 1 -0.26 15.20 6.50
C VAL A 1 0.43 15.02 5.16
N PHE A 2 -0.28 14.62 4.11
CA PHE A 2 0.25 14.57 2.75
C PHE A 2 0.07 15.97 2.14
N ASN A 3 1.16 16.55 1.64
CA ASN A 3 1.14 17.88 1.04
C ASN A 3 0.46 17.88 -0.34
N THR A 4 0.36 16.71 -0.99
CA THR A 4 -0.23 16.54 -2.32
C THR A 4 -1.21 15.35 -2.29
N PRO A 5 -2.45 15.55 -1.82
CA PRO A 5 -3.44 14.48 -1.80
C PRO A 5 -3.93 14.15 -3.21
N ILE A 6 -4.27 12.88 -3.46
CA ILE A 6 -4.79 12.43 -4.75
C ILE A 6 -6.27 12.82 -4.87
N ARG A 7 -6.64 13.53 -5.95
CA ARG A 7 -8.00 14.06 -6.18
C ARG A 7 -8.54 13.80 -7.58
N SER A 8 -7.66 13.63 -8.55
CA SER A 8 -7.97 13.62 -9.98
C SER A 8 -7.17 12.55 -10.71
N MET A 9 -7.53 12.29 -11.97
CA MET A 9 -6.75 11.39 -12.82
C MET A 9 -5.30 11.87 -12.98
N ALA A 10 -5.10 13.18 -13.14
CA ALA A 10 -3.77 13.77 -13.24
C ALA A 10 -2.91 13.45 -12.01
N ASP A 11 -3.49 13.45 -10.81
CA ASP A 11 -2.75 13.08 -9.60
C ASP A 11 -2.39 11.59 -9.60
N VAL A 12 -3.29 10.71 -10.05
CA VAL A 12 -3.02 9.27 -10.19
C VAL A 12 -1.90 9.00 -11.18
N ASP A 13 -1.87 9.75 -12.29
CA ASP A 13 -0.85 9.62 -13.34
C ASP A 13 0.54 10.01 -12.83
N THR A 14 0.65 10.90 -11.85
CA THR A 14 1.95 11.27 -11.23
C THR A 14 2.56 10.20 -10.33
N LEU A 15 1.79 9.18 -9.92
CA LEU A 15 2.33 8.12 -9.08
C LEU A 15 3.35 7.28 -9.88
N ASP A 16 4.51 7.01 -9.31
CA ASP A 16 5.47 6.07 -9.92
C ASP A 16 4.91 4.64 -9.89
N THR A 17 5.57 3.70 -10.56
CA THR A 17 5.41 2.27 -10.25
C THR A 17 6.21 1.90 -9.00
N PHE A 18 5.92 0.74 -8.40
CA PHE A 18 6.73 0.26 -7.27
C PHE A 18 8.18 0.02 -7.69
N ASP A 19 9.11 0.61 -6.96
CA ASP A 19 10.55 0.42 -7.11
C ASP A 19 11.13 -0.24 -5.85
N PRO A 20 11.51 -1.53 -5.90
CA PRO A 20 12.04 -2.23 -4.74
C PRO A 20 13.37 -1.67 -4.25
N THR A 21 14.12 -0.92 -5.07
CA THR A 21 15.41 -0.35 -4.68
C THR A 21 15.24 0.76 -3.64
N LYS A 22 14.11 1.49 -3.67
CA LYS A 22 13.78 2.53 -2.69
C LYS A 22 13.53 1.99 -1.28
N VAL A 23 13.25 0.68 -1.16
CA VAL A 23 12.91 0.00 0.09
C VAL A 23 13.70 -1.31 0.27
N ASP A 24 14.89 -1.41 -0.33
CA ASP A 24 15.70 -2.63 -0.38
C ASP A 24 16.07 -3.15 1.03
N TYR A 25 16.20 -2.24 1.99
CA TYR A 25 16.46 -2.50 3.39
C TYR A 25 15.39 -3.41 4.01
N ILE A 26 14.13 -3.34 3.56
CA ILE A 26 13.06 -4.22 4.05
C ILE A 26 13.34 -5.67 3.69
N GLY A 27 13.70 -5.94 2.43
CA GLY A 27 14.07 -7.28 1.98
C GLY A 27 15.37 -7.77 2.66
N LYS A 28 16.33 -6.89 2.91
CA LYS A 28 17.56 -7.23 3.66
C LYS A 28 17.24 -7.61 5.11
N THR A 29 16.37 -6.85 5.79
CA THR A 29 15.93 -7.14 7.15
C THR A 29 15.19 -8.47 7.24
N ILE A 30 14.26 -8.74 6.32
CA ILE A 30 13.54 -10.02 6.27
C ILE A 30 14.55 -11.18 6.15
N ARG A 31 15.47 -11.10 5.18
CA ARG A 31 16.50 -12.15 4.98
C ARG A 31 17.32 -12.39 6.24
N LEU A 32 17.79 -11.32 6.88
CA LEU A 32 18.60 -11.40 8.10
C LEU A 32 17.85 -12.09 9.24
N LEU A 33 16.57 -11.72 9.43
CA LEU A 33 15.73 -12.31 10.46
C LEU A 33 15.49 -13.80 10.20
N THR A 34 15.20 -14.16 8.96
CA THR A 34 14.85 -15.54 8.58
C THR A 34 16.08 -16.44 8.37
N SER A 35 17.29 -15.89 8.31
CA SER A 35 18.54 -16.68 8.17
C SER A 35 19.10 -17.22 9.48
N GLY A 36 18.31 -17.23 10.55
CA GLY A 36 18.69 -17.83 11.84
C GLY A 36 18.67 -16.89 13.05
N MET A 37 18.05 -15.71 12.95
CA MET A 37 17.77 -14.88 14.13
C MET A 37 16.40 -15.18 14.77
N LEU A 38 15.49 -15.77 14.00
CA LEU A 38 14.15 -16.11 14.47
C LEU A 38 13.97 -17.62 14.54
N ASP A 39 13.38 -18.05 15.65
CA ASP A 39 12.97 -19.44 15.89
C ASP A 39 11.47 -19.65 15.55
N VAL A 40 10.82 -18.60 15.02
CA VAL A 40 9.39 -18.56 14.69
C VAL A 40 9.18 -17.99 13.28
N PRO A 41 8.05 -18.32 12.61
CA PRO A 41 7.73 -17.77 11.29
C PRO A 41 7.62 -16.24 11.31
N LEU A 42 8.14 -15.60 10.27
CA LEU A 42 8.03 -14.15 10.06
C LEU A 42 6.83 -13.83 9.16
N ILE A 43 6.01 -12.87 9.59
CA ILE A 43 4.88 -12.34 8.81
C ILE A 43 5.30 -11.04 8.14
N GLY A 44 5.29 -11.02 6.81
CA GLY A 44 5.37 -9.79 6.02
C GLY A 44 4.00 -9.12 5.91
N PHE A 45 3.94 -7.82 5.63
CA PHE A 45 2.65 -7.14 5.54
C PHE A 45 2.63 -5.90 4.64
N CYS A 46 1.42 -5.48 4.28
CA CYS A 46 1.15 -4.17 3.69
C CYS A 46 -0.25 -3.67 4.06
N GLY A 47 -0.54 -2.40 3.78
CA GLY A 47 -1.91 -1.89 3.80
C GLY A 47 -2.70 -2.34 2.56
N ALA A 48 -4.00 -2.55 2.70
CA ALA A 48 -4.88 -2.79 1.56
C ALA A 48 -4.96 -1.57 0.65
N PRO A 49 -5.17 -1.73 -0.67
CA PRO A 49 -5.31 -0.62 -1.60
C PRO A 49 -6.35 0.43 -1.17
N PHE A 50 -7.50 -0.01 -0.64
CA PHE A 50 -8.52 0.92 -0.14
C PHE A 50 -8.02 1.77 1.03
N THR A 51 -7.35 1.14 1.99
CA THR A 51 -6.78 1.80 3.16
C THR A 51 -5.71 2.82 2.73
N ILE A 52 -4.81 2.45 1.82
CA ILE A 52 -3.78 3.34 1.29
C ILE A 52 -4.41 4.49 0.49
N ALA A 53 -5.37 4.19 -0.39
CA ALA A 53 -6.12 5.19 -1.16
C ALA A 53 -6.82 6.20 -0.23
N SER A 54 -7.34 5.74 0.91
CA SER A 54 -7.98 6.61 1.90
C SER A 54 -6.99 7.58 2.53
N TYR A 55 -5.78 7.13 2.88
CA TYR A 55 -4.74 8.04 3.37
C TYR A 55 -4.31 9.06 2.30
N LEU A 56 -4.10 8.59 1.06
CA LEU A 56 -3.67 9.44 -0.07
C LEU A 56 -4.75 10.45 -0.47
N SER A 57 -6.02 10.05 -0.43
CA SER A 57 -7.15 10.90 -0.77
C SER A 57 -7.49 11.85 0.37
N GLU A 58 -7.51 11.42 1.62
CA GLU A 58 -7.86 12.31 2.74
C GLU A 58 -6.75 13.33 3.00
N GLY A 59 -5.49 12.90 2.86
CA GLY A 59 -4.29 13.71 3.13
C GLY A 59 -3.95 13.79 4.62
N VAL A 60 -4.87 13.38 5.50
CA VAL A 60 -4.72 13.35 6.95
C VAL A 60 -5.45 12.13 7.52
N PRO A 61 -5.03 11.59 8.68
CA PRO A 61 -5.85 10.66 9.43
C PRO A 61 -7.20 11.31 9.75
N THR A 62 -8.30 10.62 9.45
CA THR A 62 -9.67 11.14 9.65
C THR A 62 -10.61 9.97 9.88
N LYS A 63 -11.74 10.20 10.56
CA LYS A 63 -12.79 9.18 10.79
C LYS A 63 -13.95 9.25 9.79
N ASN A 64 -14.05 10.34 9.02
CA ASN A 64 -15.26 10.63 8.24
C ASN A 64 -15.16 10.24 6.76
N TYR A 65 -13.95 9.99 6.23
CA TYR A 65 -13.70 9.48 4.86
C TYR A 65 -14.48 10.13 3.72
N ASN A 66 -14.90 11.39 3.90
CA ASN A 66 -15.81 12.07 2.99
C ASN A 66 -15.20 12.22 1.59
N LYS A 67 -13.88 12.42 1.52
CA LYS A 67 -13.20 12.58 0.24
C LYS A 67 -12.97 11.25 -0.46
N THR A 68 -12.60 10.22 0.29
CA THR A 68 -12.52 8.84 -0.25
C THR A 68 -13.87 8.42 -0.82
N ARG A 69 -14.95 8.57 -0.04
CA ARG A 69 -16.32 8.24 -0.49
C ARG A 69 -16.75 9.12 -1.67
N GLY A 70 -16.41 10.40 -1.64
CA GLY A 70 -16.66 11.34 -2.73
C GLY A 70 -16.01 10.91 -4.04
N MET A 71 -14.75 10.43 -4.01
CA MET A 71 -14.08 9.92 -5.21
C MET A 71 -14.67 8.59 -5.67
N LEU A 72 -14.92 7.66 -4.75
CA LEU A 72 -15.52 6.36 -5.03
C LEU A 72 -16.84 6.49 -5.80
N ILE A 73 -17.70 7.44 -5.39
CA ILE A 73 -19.04 7.64 -5.96
C ILE A 73 -19.00 8.62 -7.14
N GLY A 74 -18.32 9.75 -6.98
CA GLY A 74 -18.36 10.88 -7.92
C GLY A 74 -17.34 10.79 -9.06
N ALA A 75 -16.31 9.95 -8.94
CA ALA A 75 -15.26 9.77 -9.95
C ALA A 75 -14.79 8.30 -10.03
N PRO A 76 -15.68 7.35 -10.37
CA PRO A 76 -15.37 5.91 -10.31
C PRO A 76 -14.23 5.49 -11.23
N ASN A 77 -14.01 6.19 -12.35
CA ASN A 77 -12.88 5.97 -13.24
C ASN A 77 -11.53 6.34 -12.58
N VAL A 78 -11.48 7.48 -11.87
CA VAL A 78 -10.28 7.89 -11.11
C VAL A 78 -10.03 6.92 -9.96
N TRP A 79 -11.10 6.54 -9.24
CA TRP A 79 -11.01 5.56 -8.17
C TRP A 79 -10.49 4.21 -8.66
N SER A 80 -11.03 3.69 -9.77
CA SER A 80 -10.57 2.42 -10.34
C SER A 80 -9.10 2.49 -10.75
N ALA A 81 -8.66 3.56 -11.39
CA ALA A 81 -7.27 3.74 -11.79
C ALA A 81 -6.31 3.76 -10.58
N LEU A 82 -6.70 4.50 -9.53
CA LEU A 82 -5.94 4.54 -8.27
C LEU A 82 -5.86 3.15 -7.62
N MET A 83 -6.99 2.43 -7.55
CA MET A 83 -7.05 1.10 -6.95
C MET A 83 -6.21 0.08 -7.71
N THR A 84 -6.24 0.08 -9.04
CA THR A 84 -5.39 -0.79 -9.87
C THR A 84 -3.91 -0.53 -9.57
N LYS A 85 -3.49 0.74 -9.58
CA LYS A 85 -2.09 1.11 -9.35
C LYS A 85 -1.60 0.70 -7.96
N LEU A 86 -2.41 0.93 -6.93
CA LEU A 86 -2.10 0.53 -5.56
C LEU A 86 -2.11 -0.99 -5.39
N ALA A 87 -2.99 -1.72 -6.08
CA ALA A 87 -2.98 -3.18 -6.08
C ALA A 87 -1.69 -3.73 -6.69
N ASP A 88 -1.26 -3.21 -7.85
CA ASP A 88 -0.01 -3.61 -8.50
C ASP A 88 1.20 -3.35 -7.60
N MET A 89 1.25 -2.19 -6.95
CA MET A 89 2.30 -1.86 -5.97
C MET A 89 2.30 -2.82 -4.77
N SER A 90 1.13 -3.11 -4.21
CA SER A 90 1.00 -4.03 -3.07
C SER A 90 1.43 -5.45 -3.45
N ILE A 91 1.07 -5.93 -4.65
CA ILE A 91 1.51 -7.22 -5.18
C ILE A 91 3.03 -7.25 -5.28
N ALA A 92 3.65 -6.25 -5.90
CA ALA A 92 5.09 -6.20 -6.07
C ALA A 92 5.83 -6.12 -4.72
N TYR A 93 5.31 -5.32 -3.79
CA TYR A 93 5.89 -5.15 -2.46
C TYR A 93 5.80 -6.43 -1.62
N LEU A 94 4.63 -7.07 -1.56
CA LEU A 94 4.45 -8.34 -0.83
C LEU A 94 5.24 -9.48 -1.49
N SER A 95 5.31 -9.51 -2.82
CA SER A 95 6.13 -10.49 -3.54
C SER A 95 7.62 -10.34 -3.21
N MET A 96 8.10 -9.10 -3.05
CA MET A 96 9.47 -8.84 -2.61
C MET A 96 9.72 -9.34 -1.18
N GLN A 97 8.76 -9.15 -0.27
CA GLN A 97 8.84 -9.68 1.10
C GLN A 97 8.85 -11.23 1.13
N ALA A 98 7.97 -11.87 0.35
CA ALA A 98 7.95 -13.33 0.22
C ALA A 98 9.28 -13.88 -0.33
N LYS A 99 9.81 -13.27 -1.40
CA LYS A 99 11.13 -13.63 -1.95
C LYS A 99 12.28 -13.41 -0.97
N ALA A 100 12.13 -12.48 -0.04
CA ALA A 100 13.12 -12.20 0.99
C ALA A 100 13.07 -13.20 2.16
N GLY A 101 12.00 -13.99 2.30
CA GLY A 101 11.90 -15.04 3.32
C GLY A 101 10.66 -14.98 4.21
N ALA A 102 9.76 -14.01 4.02
CA ALA A 102 8.51 -13.97 4.81
C ALA A 102 7.70 -15.26 4.62
N ASN A 103 7.29 -15.89 5.72
CA ASN A 103 6.60 -17.17 5.73
C ASN A 103 5.09 -17.03 5.49
N ALA A 104 4.54 -15.89 5.90
CA ALA A 104 3.16 -15.51 5.63
C ALA A 104 3.09 -14.02 5.29
N LEU A 105 1.99 -13.62 4.64
CA LEU A 105 1.73 -12.24 4.24
C LEU A 105 0.38 -11.80 4.78
N GLN A 106 0.34 -10.64 5.44
CA GLN A 106 -0.87 -10.05 5.99
C GLN A 106 -1.21 -8.75 5.27
N ILE A 107 -2.47 -8.61 4.88
CA ILE A 107 -3.02 -7.38 4.29
C ILE A 107 -3.90 -6.71 5.33
N PHE A 108 -3.57 -5.47 5.70
CA PHE A 108 -4.34 -4.68 6.64
C PHE A 108 -5.35 -3.81 5.91
N ASP A 109 -6.62 -4.20 5.94
CA ASP A 109 -7.71 -3.34 5.48
C ASP A 109 -8.46 -2.72 6.65
N SER A 110 -7.87 -1.68 7.22
CA SER A 110 -8.37 -1.06 8.46
C SER A 110 -9.58 -0.15 8.26
N TRP A 111 -9.95 0.17 7.01
CA TRP A 111 -10.94 1.22 6.69
C TRP A 111 -12.10 0.77 5.81
N VAL A 112 -12.12 -0.49 5.37
CA VAL A 112 -13.30 -1.08 4.70
C VAL A 112 -14.39 -1.51 5.70
N GLY A 113 -14.07 -1.57 7.00
CA GLY A 113 -14.99 -1.94 8.10
C GLY A 113 -15.58 -0.76 8.86
#